data_AF-A0A093X927-F1
#
_entry.id   AF-A0A093X927-F1
#
_cell.length_a   1.000
_cell.length_b   1.000
_cell.length_c   1.000
_cell.angle_alpha   90.00
_cell.angle_beta   90.00
_cell.angle_gamma   90.00
#
_symmetry.space_group_name_H-M   'P 1'
#
loop_
_entity.id
_entity.type
_entity.pdbx_description
1 polymer ?
#
loop_
_entity_poly.entity_id
_entity_poly.type
_entity_poly.pdbx_seq_one_letter_code
_entity_poly.pdbx_strand_id
1 'polypeptide(L)'
;PWTVPNVSIGPRAVVGAGVRIKESIVLENCEVKHDACVLYSILGWNSRIGAWARVEGTPTPVNSHTTSIIKNGVKVQSITILGKECGVGDEVRVQNCVCLPYKELKRDVANEVIM
;
A
#
# COMPACT_ATOMS: atom_id res chain seq x y z
N PRO A 1 2.42 -21.46 7.43
CA PRO A 1 2.16 -20.50 6.33
C PRO A 1 1.01 -19.57 6.72
N TRP A 2 1.31 -18.28 6.93
CA TRP A 2 0.37 -17.27 7.42
C TRP A 2 -0.61 -16.83 6.34
N THR A 3 -1.55 -17.70 5.96
CA THR A 3 -2.68 -17.30 5.09
C THR A 3 -3.76 -16.66 5.96
N VAL A 4 -3.52 -15.40 6.35
CA VAL A 4 -4.64 -14.49 6.65
C VAL A 4 -5.44 -14.36 5.35
N PRO A 5 -6.77 -14.48 5.36
CA PRO A 5 -7.56 -14.43 4.13
C PRO A 5 -7.23 -13.16 3.35
N ASN A 6 -6.93 -13.33 2.06
CA ASN A 6 -6.64 -12.26 1.10
C ASN A 6 -5.42 -11.39 1.43
N VAL A 7 -4.45 -11.93 2.17
CA VAL A 7 -3.14 -11.29 2.39
C VAL A 7 -2.02 -12.24 2.00
N SER A 8 -1.08 -11.74 1.21
CA SER A 8 0.16 -12.45 0.87
C SER A 8 1.34 -11.69 1.45
N ILE A 9 2.15 -12.37 2.27
CA ILE A 9 3.38 -11.81 2.87
C ILE A 9 4.59 -12.57 2.33
N GLY A 10 5.46 -11.86 1.63
CA GLY A 10 6.68 -12.38 1.04
C GLY A 10 7.74 -12.74 2.09
N PRO A 11 8.76 -13.52 1.70
CA PRO A 11 9.84 -13.90 2.60
C PRO A 11 10.59 -12.67 3.12
N ARG A 12 11.11 -12.76 4.35
CA ARG A 12 11.88 -11.69 5.01
C ARG A 12 11.13 -10.37 5.24
N ALA A 13 9.83 -10.30 4.93
CA ALA A 13 9.05 -9.14 5.30
C ALA A 13 8.95 -9.04 6.84
N VAL A 14 9.12 -7.84 7.36
CA VAL A 14 9.03 -7.54 8.79
C VAL A 14 7.75 -6.74 9.03
N VAL A 15 6.90 -7.24 9.93
CA VAL A 15 5.64 -6.60 10.31
C VAL A 15 5.72 -6.21 11.78
N GLY A 16 5.66 -4.92 12.05
CA GLY A 16 5.71 -4.36 13.41
C GLY A 16 4.45 -4.65 14.22
N ALA A 17 4.54 -4.41 15.53
CA ALA A 17 3.39 -4.53 16.44
C ALA A 17 2.27 -3.55 16.05
N GLY A 18 1.01 -3.94 16.24
CA GLY A 18 -0.15 -3.10 15.95
C GLY A 18 -0.48 -2.91 14.45
N VAL A 19 0.37 -3.41 13.55
CA VAL A 19 0.16 -3.28 12.10
C VAL A 19 -1.11 -4.01 11.65
N ARG A 20 -1.87 -3.36 10.77
CA ARG A 20 -3.02 -3.97 10.10
C ARG A 20 -2.77 -4.12 8.61
N ILE A 21 -2.84 -5.36 8.12
CA ILE A 21 -2.76 -5.69 6.69
C ILE A 21 -4.05 -6.37 6.25
N LYS A 22 -4.64 -5.92 5.14
CA LYS A 22 -5.90 -6.47 4.62
C LYS A 22 -5.97 -6.35 3.10
N GLU A 23 -6.42 -7.39 2.40
CA GLU A 23 -6.64 -7.36 0.93
C GLU A 23 -5.40 -6.85 0.19
N SER A 24 -4.22 -7.34 0.57
CA SER A 24 -2.94 -6.73 0.18
C SER A 24 -1.84 -7.76 -0.07
N ILE A 25 -0.88 -7.36 -0.91
CA ILE A 25 0.32 -8.12 -1.21
C ILE A 25 1.53 -7.34 -0.67
N VAL A 26 2.30 -7.96 0.21
CA VAL A 26 3.57 -7.43 0.70
C VAL A 26 4.67 -8.29 0.12
N LEU A 27 5.48 -7.74 -0.79
CA LEU A 27 6.55 -8.50 -1.41
C LEU A 27 7.76 -8.64 -0.48
N GLU A 28 8.74 -9.39 -0.95
CA GLU A 28 9.92 -9.77 -0.16
C GLU A 28 10.68 -8.56 0.40
N ASN A 29 11.20 -8.75 1.62
CA ASN A 29 12.08 -7.81 2.31
C ASN A 29 11.47 -6.41 2.53
N CYS A 30 10.13 -6.31 2.51
CA CYS A 30 9.46 -5.09 2.94
C CYS A 30 9.49 -4.96 4.47
N GLU A 31 9.53 -3.72 4.95
CA GLU A 31 9.42 -3.40 6.37
C GLU A 31 8.16 -2.56 6.59
N VAL A 32 7.30 -2.99 7.50
CA VAL A 32 6.12 -2.22 7.92
C VAL A 32 6.29 -1.93 9.41
N LYS A 33 6.58 -0.67 9.76
CA LYS A 33 6.77 -0.24 11.15
C LYS A 33 5.45 -0.26 11.94
N HIS A 34 5.55 -0.14 13.26
CA HIS A 34 4.43 -0.31 14.19
C HIS A 34 3.23 0.63 13.90
N ASP A 35 2.03 0.14 14.24
CA ASP A 35 0.74 0.85 14.11
C ASP A 35 0.37 1.34 12.69
N ALA A 36 1.12 0.93 11.67
CA ALA A 36 0.82 1.25 10.27
C ALA A 36 -0.36 0.42 9.71
N CYS A 37 -0.97 0.91 8.63
CA CYS A 37 -2.05 0.23 7.92
C CYS A 37 -1.71 0.03 6.43
N VAL A 38 -1.87 -1.20 5.94
CA VAL A 38 -1.71 -1.59 4.53
C VAL A 38 -2.99 -2.26 4.05
N LEU A 39 -3.84 -1.53 3.33
CA LEU A 39 -5.18 -1.99 2.95
C LEU A 39 -5.35 -1.87 1.44
N TYR A 40 -5.86 -2.90 0.75
CA TYR A 40 -6.13 -2.84 -0.70
C TYR A 40 -4.91 -2.35 -1.51
N SER A 41 -3.74 -2.92 -1.24
CA SER A 41 -2.45 -2.40 -1.71
C SER A 41 -1.46 -3.48 -2.13
N ILE A 42 -0.49 -3.09 -2.97
CA ILE A 42 0.69 -3.89 -3.32
C ILE A 42 1.94 -3.14 -2.89
N LEU A 43 2.76 -3.73 -2.02
CA LEU A 43 4.06 -3.19 -1.64
C LEU A 43 5.16 -3.89 -2.44
N GLY A 44 5.88 -3.11 -3.26
CA GLY A 44 7.02 -3.56 -4.05
C GLY A 44 8.21 -3.98 -3.18
N TRP A 45 9.07 -4.86 -3.71
CA TRP A 45 10.26 -5.37 -3.01
C TRP A 45 11.08 -4.28 -2.31
N ASN A 46 11.61 -4.61 -1.13
CA ASN A 46 12.48 -3.73 -0.33
C ASN A 46 11.83 -2.38 0.07
N SER A 47 10.50 -2.25 0.01
CA SER A 47 9.83 -1.01 0.39
C SER A 47 9.70 -0.90 1.91
N ARG A 48 9.67 0.34 2.41
CA ARG A 48 9.53 0.63 3.85
C ARG A 48 8.31 1.50 4.10
N ILE A 49 7.49 1.08 5.04
CA ILE A 49 6.31 1.81 5.51
C ILE A 49 6.58 2.33 6.92
N GLY A 50 6.50 3.64 7.09
CA GLY A 50 6.73 4.33 8.36
C GLY A 50 5.73 3.96 9.45
N ALA A 51 6.06 4.32 10.69
CA ALA A 51 5.20 4.10 11.85
C ALA A 51 3.94 4.95 11.70
N TRP A 52 2.78 4.42 12.08
CA TRP A 52 1.47 5.08 11.89
C TRP A 52 1.12 5.46 10.44
N ALA A 53 1.94 5.08 9.46
CA ALA A 53 1.69 5.38 8.06
C ALA A 53 0.49 4.59 7.52
N ARG A 54 -0.14 5.11 6.46
CA ARG A 54 -1.31 4.51 5.83
C ARG A 54 -1.08 4.34 4.34
N VAL A 55 -1.02 3.10 3.87
CA VAL A 55 -0.97 2.76 2.44
C VAL A 55 -2.27 2.07 2.08
N GLU A 56 -3.14 2.77 1.36
CA GLU A 56 -4.55 2.37 1.24
C GLU A 56 -5.07 2.49 -0.20
N GLY A 57 -5.75 1.45 -0.69
CA GLY A 57 -6.67 1.56 -1.82
C GLY A 57 -8.09 1.86 -1.37
N THR A 58 -9.00 1.96 -2.34
CA THR A 58 -10.45 1.99 -2.13
C THR A 58 -11.04 0.62 -2.47
N PRO A 59 -11.76 -0.03 -1.55
CA PRO A 59 -12.41 -1.31 -1.82
C PRO A 59 -13.37 -1.20 -2.99
N THR A 60 -13.34 -2.20 -3.88
CA THR A 60 -14.35 -2.41 -4.92
C THR A 60 -15.22 -3.63 -4.57
N PRO A 61 -16.46 -3.71 -5.06
CA PRO A 61 -17.28 -4.91 -4.91
C PRO A 61 -16.54 -6.16 -5.42
N VAL A 62 -16.70 -7.30 -4.73
CA VAL A 62 -15.99 -8.56 -5.05
C VAL A 62 -16.29 -9.10 -6.46
N ASN A 63 -17.42 -8.68 -7.04
CA ASN A 63 -17.83 -9.02 -8.40
C ASN A 63 -17.42 -7.96 -9.45
N SER A 64 -16.69 -6.91 -9.04
CA SER A 64 -16.19 -5.85 -9.90
C SER A 64 -14.70 -6.07 -10.20
N HIS A 65 -14.39 -6.17 -11.49
CA HIS A 65 -13.01 -6.30 -11.97
C HIS A 65 -12.43 -4.95 -12.47
N THR A 66 -13.05 -3.83 -12.06
CA THR A 66 -12.59 -2.50 -12.48
C THR A 66 -11.45 -2.04 -11.57
N THR A 67 -10.32 -1.65 -12.18
CA THR A 67 -9.12 -1.17 -11.48
C THR A 67 -9.15 0.32 -11.14
N SER A 68 -10.29 0.97 -11.39
CA SER A 68 -10.46 2.41 -11.24
C SER A 68 -11.83 2.73 -10.68
N ILE A 69 -11.92 3.86 -9.99
CA ILE A 69 -13.15 4.39 -9.41
C ILE A 69 -13.34 5.84 -9.84
N ILE A 70 -14.56 6.34 -9.74
CA ILE A 70 -14.85 7.77 -9.89
C ILE A 70 -14.78 8.41 -8.51
N LYS A 71 -13.90 9.40 -8.37
CA LYS A 71 -13.78 10.23 -7.17
C LYS A 71 -13.89 11.68 -7.60
N ASN A 72 -14.91 12.40 -7.09
CA ASN A 72 -15.20 13.79 -7.47
C ASN A 72 -15.30 14.01 -9.00
N GLY A 73 -15.92 13.07 -9.72
CA GLY A 73 -16.07 13.15 -11.18
C GLY A 73 -14.82 12.79 -11.98
N VAL A 74 -13.69 12.48 -11.33
CA VAL A 74 -12.44 12.08 -11.98
C VAL A 74 -12.21 10.58 -11.80
N LYS A 75 -11.75 9.92 -12.87
CA LYS A 75 -11.37 8.51 -12.84
C LYS A 75 -9.98 8.38 -12.22
N VAL A 76 -9.88 7.65 -11.11
CA VAL A 76 -8.65 7.42 -10.35
C VAL A 76 -8.44 5.92 -10.13
N GLN A 77 -7.23 5.50 -9.77
CA GLN A 77 -6.96 4.09 -9.46
C GLN A 77 -7.74 3.66 -8.21
N SER A 78 -8.16 2.40 -8.14
CA SER A 78 -8.80 1.85 -6.93
C SER A 78 -7.78 1.28 -5.93
N ILE A 79 -6.54 1.05 -6.36
CA ILE A 79 -5.49 0.40 -5.59
C ILE A 79 -4.35 1.38 -5.28
N THR A 80 -3.60 1.12 -4.21
CA THR A 80 -2.27 1.71 -4.03
C THR A 80 -1.17 0.70 -4.36
N ILE A 81 -0.26 1.07 -5.25
CA ILE A 81 0.89 0.26 -5.65
C ILE A 81 2.15 1.04 -5.33
N LEU A 82 3.04 0.46 -4.52
CA LEU A 82 4.40 0.94 -4.36
C LEU A 82 5.35 0.11 -5.24
N GLY A 83 6.16 0.77 -6.07
CA GLY A 83 7.23 0.13 -6.83
C GLY A 83 8.36 -0.40 -5.93
N LYS A 84 9.40 -0.97 -6.54
CA LYS A 84 10.60 -1.44 -5.82
C LYS A 84 11.23 -0.28 -5.04
N GLU A 85 11.66 -0.56 -3.81
CA GLU A 85 12.39 0.38 -2.95
C GLU A 85 11.69 1.72 -2.75
N CYS A 86 10.37 1.71 -2.55
CA CYS A 86 9.67 2.92 -2.13
C CYS A 86 9.72 3.08 -0.60
N GLY A 87 9.89 4.31 -0.12
CA GLY A 87 9.77 4.67 1.28
C GLY A 87 8.52 5.51 1.51
N VAL A 88 7.72 5.15 2.51
CA VAL A 88 6.63 5.98 3.04
C VAL A 88 7.07 6.47 4.42
N GLY A 89 7.07 7.78 4.63
CA GLY A 89 7.44 8.40 5.90
C GLY A 89 6.51 7.99 7.04
N ASP A 90 6.96 8.22 8.28
CA ASP A 90 6.11 8.04 9.45
C ASP A 90 4.91 9.00 9.36
N GLU A 91 3.73 8.55 9.79
CA GLU A 91 2.45 9.29 9.74
C GLU A 91 1.97 9.71 8.33
N VAL A 92 2.63 9.28 7.26
CA VAL A 92 2.24 9.63 5.88
C VAL A 92 1.11 8.73 5.36
N ARG A 93 0.13 9.35 4.70
CA ARG A 93 -0.96 8.67 3.97
C ARG A 93 -0.71 8.65 2.46
N VAL A 94 -0.74 7.44 1.89
CA VAL A 94 -0.67 7.18 0.45
C VAL A 94 -1.97 6.49 0.04
N GLN A 95 -2.79 7.14 -0.78
CA GLN A 95 -4.10 6.62 -1.13
C GLN A 95 -4.38 6.59 -2.64
N ASN A 96 -4.80 5.44 -3.17
CA ASN A 96 -5.16 5.26 -4.57
C ASN A 96 -4.06 5.73 -5.55
N CYS A 97 -2.80 5.46 -5.21
CA CYS A 97 -1.63 5.95 -5.94
C CYS A 97 -0.87 4.81 -6.64
N VAL A 98 -0.22 5.13 -7.75
CA VAL A 98 0.83 4.27 -8.32
C VAL A 98 2.14 4.99 -8.15
N CYS A 99 2.98 4.48 -7.26
CA CYS A 99 4.29 5.05 -6.98
C CYS A 99 5.35 4.29 -7.78
N LEU A 100 6.07 5.00 -8.64
CA LEU A 100 7.19 4.42 -9.38
C LEU A 100 8.32 3.98 -8.43
N PRO A 101 9.23 3.10 -8.87
CA PRO A 101 10.33 2.63 -8.04
C PRO A 101 11.22 3.76 -7.50
N TYR A 102 11.86 3.51 -6.36
CA TYR A 102 12.88 4.37 -5.74
C TYR A 102 12.37 5.74 -5.29
N LYS A 103 11.11 5.82 -4.86
CA LYS A 103 10.49 7.07 -4.40
C LYS A 103 10.39 7.12 -2.89
N GLU A 104 10.61 8.30 -2.33
CA GLU A 104 10.44 8.57 -0.91
C GLU A 104 9.29 9.56 -0.72
N LEU A 105 8.19 9.09 -0.13
CA LEU A 105 6.97 9.84 0.12
C LEU A 105 7.01 10.40 1.54
N LYS A 106 7.33 11.70 1.65
CA LYS A 106 7.44 12.43 2.93
C LYS A 106 6.19 13.23 3.31
N ARG A 107 5.18 13.22 2.43
CA ARG A 107 3.91 13.94 2.61
C ARG A 107 2.78 13.09 2.07
N ASP A 108 1.58 13.41 2.51
CA ASP A 108 0.38 12.77 1.99
C ASP A 108 0.25 12.95 0.49
N VAL A 109 -0.12 11.86 -0.17
CA VAL A 109 -0.37 11.79 -1.61
C VAL A 109 -1.62 10.96 -1.87
N ALA A 110 -2.44 11.39 -2.82
CA ALA A 110 -3.66 10.68 -3.13
C ALA A 110 -4.13 10.83 -4.58
N ASN A 111 -4.55 9.73 -5.18
CA ASN A 111 -5.22 9.66 -6.47
C ASN A 111 -4.35 10.12 -7.66
N GLU A 112 -3.05 9.89 -7.58
CA GLU A 112 -2.08 10.32 -8.59
C GLU A 112 -1.02 9.24 -8.85
N VAL A 113 -0.31 9.38 -9.96
CA VAL A 113 0.89 8.58 -10.26
C VAL A 113 2.09 9.37 -9.76
N ILE A 114 2.85 8.79 -8.83
CA ILE A 114 4.08 9.41 -8.33
C ILE A 114 5.23 8.98 -9.22
N MET A 115 5.75 9.93 -9.99
CA MET A 115 6.81 9.71 -10.97
C MET A 115 8.20 9.82 -10.38
#